data_AF-W1U4M1-F1
#
_entry.id   AF-W1U4M1-F1
#
_cell.length_a   1.000
_cell.length_b   1.000
_cell.length_c   1.000
_cell.angle_alpha   90.00
_cell.angle_beta   90.00
_cell.angle_gamma   90.00
#
_symmetry.space_group_name_H-M   'P 1'
#
loop_
_entity.id
_entity.type
_entity.pdbx_description
1 polymer ?
#
loop_
_entity_poly.entity_id
_entity_poly.type
_entity_poly.pdbx_seq_one_letter_code
_entity_poly.pdbx_strand_id
1 'polypeptide(L)'
;MNRAYKVIWNKGKNSCSVVSKIANHRGKVSSCRSKAVMAAMVLSLLSAGGLAYAEDPATPPAAPDKKTPYFSVNANNSAKPAGTNWESDGAKGAASIAVGPSAGAQGDFSAAVGPWAKTDGKYANAFGVMTNATGEYATAVGPYAKAVGDYTLAAGKGAKSTAKGAAAFGASAQAVGDQSSAFGVAANASGRDAIAAGSNTVAGAANASAFGAAANATGESATAVGAFADASGERSLAAGDKAKASANRATALGYMAKAEGVYSLAAGYGSSATGEAAYAFGVDSKADGGDAIAIGSASEAQKDGGIAIGSTAIATQEFGVALGAGSIADRDAGVSGYLAGDAT
;
A
#
# COMPACT_ATOMS: atom_id res chain seq x y z
N MET A 1 -12.21 26.97 -55.10
CA MET A 1 -13.65 27.19 -55.36
C MET A 1 -14.27 27.80 -54.12
N ASN A 2 -14.75 29.05 -54.17
CA ASN A 2 -15.30 29.73 -53.00
C ASN A 2 -16.77 29.33 -52.80
N ARG A 3 -17.11 28.78 -51.64
CA ARG A 3 -18.51 28.57 -51.21
C ARG A 3 -18.91 29.77 -50.35
N ALA A 4 -19.86 30.57 -50.83
CA ALA A 4 -20.39 31.69 -50.07
C ALA A 4 -21.37 31.18 -48.99
N TYR A 5 -21.07 31.46 -47.72
CA TYR A 5 -21.94 31.15 -46.59
C TYR A 5 -22.47 32.45 -45.99
N LYS A 6 -23.69 32.42 -45.42
CA LYS A 6 -24.21 33.54 -44.62
C LYS A 6 -24.37 33.10 -43.16
N VAL A 7 -23.83 33.91 -42.25
CA VAL A 7 -24.00 33.74 -40.80
C VAL A 7 -25.25 34.49 -40.37
N ILE A 8 -26.06 33.88 -39.49
CA ILE A 8 -27.29 34.46 -38.95
C ILE A 8 -27.33 34.21 -37.43
N TRP A 9 -27.60 35.24 -36.65
CA TRP A 9 -27.74 35.13 -35.19
C TRP A 9 -29.09 34.51 -34.79
N ASN A 10 -29.07 33.48 -33.95
CA ASN A 10 -30.28 32.85 -33.42
C ASN A 10 -30.51 33.24 -31.96
N LYS A 11 -31.48 34.13 -31.70
CA LYS A 11 -31.85 34.58 -30.35
C LYS A 11 -32.32 33.46 -29.43
N GLY A 12 -32.91 32.38 -29.95
CA GLY A 12 -33.38 31.24 -29.16
C GLY A 12 -32.29 30.24 -28.73
N LYS A 13 -31.07 30.38 -29.27
CA LYS A 13 -29.90 29.56 -28.90
C LYS A 13 -28.65 30.39 -28.57
N ASN A 14 -28.83 31.70 -28.42
CA ASN A 14 -27.81 32.71 -28.13
C ASN A 14 -26.48 32.54 -28.89
N SER A 15 -26.55 32.19 -30.18
CA SER A 15 -25.39 31.79 -30.99
C SER A 15 -25.55 32.05 -32.49
N CYS A 16 -24.42 32.15 -33.20
CA CYS A 16 -24.36 32.25 -34.66
C CYS A 16 -24.57 30.88 -35.33
N SER A 17 -25.50 30.82 -36.30
CA SER A 17 -25.68 29.68 -37.20
C SER A 17 -25.21 30.02 -38.61
N VAL A 18 -24.50 29.10 -39.28
CA VAL A 18 -24.02 29.25 -40.65
C VAL A 18 -24.92 28.45 -41.59
N VAL A 19 -25.47 29.09 -42.62
CA VAL A 19 -26.40 28.43 -43.57
C VAL A 19 -25.85 28.48 -44.99
N SER A 20 -25.91 27.35 -45.69
CA SER A 20 -25.54 27.21 -47.11
C SER A 20 -26.79 27.25 -48.00
N LYS A 21 -26.74 28.00 -49.11
CA LYS A 21 -27.85 28.19 -50.03
C LYS A 21 -27.86 27.13 -51.16
N ILE A 22 -28.21 25.89 -50.82
CA ILE A 22 -28.58 24.88 -51.83
C ILE A 22 -29.84 24.14 -51.35
N ALA A 23 -30.96 24.36 -52.04
CA ALA A 23 -32.17 23.57 -51.93
C ALA A 23 -32.86 23.56 -53.29
N ASN A 24 -33.22 22.37 -53.78
CA ASN A 24 -34.14 22.21 -54.90
C ASN A 24 -34.91 20.90 -54.73
N HIS A 25 -36.21 20.92 -55.04
CA HIS A 25 -37.18 19.91 -54.62
C HIS A 25 -37.85 19.27 -55.84
N ARG A 26 -37.91 17.93 -55.90
CA ARG A 26 -38.77 17.13 -56.80
C ARG A 26 -39.05 15.78 -56.14
N GLY A 27 -40.22 15.19 -56.42
CA GLY A 27 -40.74 14.04 -55.68
C GLY A 27 -41.25 12.88 -56.54
N LYS A 28 -41.71 11.85 -55.83
CA LYS A 28 -42.39 10.60 -56.23
C LYS A 28 -42.78 10.38 -57.71
N VAL A 29 -42.49 9.16 -58.18
CA VAL A 29 -43.26 8.42 -59.21
C VAL A 29 -43.56 7.02 -58.65
N SER A 30 -44.48 6.23 -59.24
CA SER A 30 -45.04 5.03 -58.60
C SER A 30 -45.39 3.87 -59.55
N SER A 31 -45.58 2.69 -58.92
CA SER A 31 -46.49 1.58 -59.29
C SER A 31 -45.97 0.32 -60.06
N CYS A 32 -46.66 -0.78 -59.74
CA CYS A 32 -46.89 -2.03 -60.51
C CYS A 32 -45.82 -3.13 -60.67
N ARG A 33 -46.06 -4.26 -59.95
CA ARG A 33 -46.52 -5.60 -60.45
C ARG A 33 -45.65 -6.33 -61.52
N SER A 34 -45.42 -7.66 -61.48
CA SER A 34 -46.02 -8.76 -60.68
C SER A 34 -45.31 -10.13 -60.81
N LYS A 35 -45.64 -11.09 -59.91
CA LYS A 35 -45.60 -12.58 -60.06
C LYS A 35 -44.21 -13.27 -60.10
N ALA A 36 -44.05 -14.57 -59.76
CA ALA A 36 -44.82 -15.50 -58.88
C ALA A 36 -44.13 -16.91 -58.77
N VAL A 37 -44.26 -17.59 -57.61
CA VAL A 37 -44.43 -19.08 -57.43
C VAL A 37 -43.25 -20.01 -57.84
N MET A 38 -42.86 -21.12 -57.15
CA MET A 38 -43.33 -21.85 -55.94
C MET A 38 -42.11 -22.15 -55.00
N ALA A 39 -41.78 -23.25 -54.29
CA ALA A 39 -42.30 -24.58 -53.84
C ALA A 39 -41.32 -25.15 -52.76
N ALA A 40 -41.55 -26.24 -52.00
CA ALA A 40 -42.75 -26.87 -51.40
C ALA A 40 -42.32 -28.03 -50.43
N MET A 41 -43.27 -28.55 -49.62
CA MET A 41 -43.20 -29.71 -48.66
C MET A 41 -42.73 -29.39 -47.22
N VAL A 42 -43.59 -29.45 -46.17
CA VAL A 42 -44.32 -30.58 -45.51
C VAL A 42 -43.44 -31.22 -44.42
N LEU A 43 -43.80 -31.23 -43.12
CA LEU A 43 -44.91 -31.92 -42.43
C LEU A 43 -45.03 -31.37 -40.97
N SER A 44 -46.13 -31.24 -40.21
CA SER A 44 -47.61 -31.36 -40.35
C SER A 44 -48.29 -30.59 -39.18
N LEU A 45 -49.64 -30.54 -39.11
CA LEU A 45 -50.40 -29.98 -37.96
C LEU A 45 -51.20 -31.05 -37.19
N LEU A 46 -51.46 -30.78 -35.90
CA LEU A 46 -52.67 -31.21 -35.20
C LEU A 46 -53.44 -29.94 -34.76
N SER A 47 -54.77 -30.03 -34.57
CA SER A 47 -55.68 -28.89 -34.76
C SER A 47 -56.43 -28.40 -33.50
N ALA A 48 -57.03 -27.21 -33.65
CA ALA A 48 -57.87 -26.44 -32.73
C ALA A 48 -57.16 -25.72 -31.57
N GLY A 49 -57.33 -24.41 -31.36
CA GLY A 49 -57.97 -23.39 -32.22
C GLY A 49 -58.59 -22.24 -31.44
N GLY A 50 -58.22 -20.99 -31.72
CA GLY A 50 -58.86 -19.83 -31.08
C GLY A 50 -58.16 -18.48 -31.27
N LEU A 51 -58.56 -17.75 -32.32
CA LEU A 51 -58.38 -16.30 -32.54
C LEU A 51 -56.93 -15.77 -32.67
N ALA A 52 -56.77 -14.73 -33.48
CA ALA A 52 -55.45 -14.22 -33.89
C ALA A 52 -55.17 -12.81 -33.38
N TYR A 53 -53.89 -12.52 -33.16
CA TYR A 53 -53.29 -11.22 -33.47
C TYR A 53 -52.05 -11.44 -34.35
N ALA A 54 -51.60 -10.39 -35.05
CA ALA A 54 -50.85 -10.54 -36.29
C ALA A 54 -49.32 -10.54 -36.15
N GLU A 55 -48.69 -11.51 -36.82
CA GLU A 55 -47.36 -11.42 -37.44
C GLU A 55 -47.50 -10.69 -38.80
N ASP A 56 -46.56 -9.97 -39.39
CA ASP A 56 -45.19 -9.51 -39.05
C ASP A 56 -45.01 -8.13 -39.75
N PRO A 57 -44.01 -7.28 -39.41
CA PRO A 57 -42.91 -7.19 -40.36
C PRO A 57 -41.51 -6.93 -39.76
N ALA A 58 -40.58 -7.80 -40.15
CA ALA A 58 -39.15 -7.59 -40.32
C ALA A 58 -38.29 -7.39 -39.05
N THR A 59 -37.40 -8.35 -38.84
CA THR A 59 -36.07 -8.08 -38.26
C THR A 59 -35.44 -6.87 -38.96
N PRO A 60 -35.01 -5.83 -38.22
CA PRO A 60 -34.30 -4.71 -38.83
C PRO A 60 -33.02 -5.21 -39.51
N PRO A 61 -32.60 -4.61 -40.64
CA PRO A 61 -31.30 -4.94 -41.22
C PRO A 61 -30.22 -4.67 -40.16
N ALA A 62 -29.29 -5.62 -39.99
CA ALA A 62 -28.21 -5.50 -39.02
C ALA A 62 -27.54 -4.13 -39.17
N ALA A 63 -27.56 -3.34 -38.11
CA ALA A 63 -26.90 -2.04 -38.11
C ALA A 63 -25.41 -2.29 -38.42
N PRO A 64 -24.79 -1.55 -39.36
CA PRO A 64 -23.39 -1.75 -39.66
C PRO A 64 -22.56 -1.54 -38.40
N ASP A 65 -21.51 -2.36 -38.20
CA ASP A 65 -20.64 -2.44 -37.00
C ASP A 65 -19.77 -1.20 -36.73
N LYS A 66 -20.37 -0.02 -36.85
CA LYS A 66 -19.90 1.21 -36.24
C LYS A 66 -20.15 1.12 -34.74
N LYS A 67 -19.24 0.41 -34.05
CA LYS A 67 -18.91 0.65 -32.64
C LYS A 67 -18.91 2.16 -32.42
N THR A 68 -19.98 2.67 -31.82
CA THR A 68 -20.15 4.12 -31.67
C THR A 68 -19.39 4.50 -30.41
N PRO A 69 -18.36 5.37 -30.49
CA PRO A 69 -17.54 5.69 -29.33
C PRO A 69 -18.31 6.61 -28.38
N TYR A 70 -19.09 6.01 -27.49
CA TYR A 70 -19.75 6.69 -26.37
C TYR A 70 -18.74 7.28 -25.37
N PHE A 71 -17.46 6.89 -25.48
CA PHE A 71 -16.33 7.42 -24.72
C PHE A 71 -15.27 8.01 -25.68
N SER A 72 -14.74 9.19 -25.35
CA SER A 72 -13.74 9.89 -26.18
C SER A 72 -12.32 9.68 -25.62
N VAL A 73 -11.46 8.99 -26.37
CA VAL A 73 -10.04 8.83 -26.05
C VAL A 73 -9.20 9.73 -26.96
N ASN A 74 -8.51 10.71 -26.39
CA ASN A 74 -7.53 11.51 -27.13
C ASN A 74 -6.20 10.74 -27.30
N ALA A 75 -6.18 9.79 -28.23
CA ALA A 75 -4.98 9.09 -28.68
C ALA A 75 -4.12 10.00 -29.58
N ASN A 76 -3.52 11.04 -28.97
CA ASN A 76 -2.44 11.92 -29.45
C ASN A 76 -2.18 12.03 -30.98
N ASN A 77 -3.27 12.29 -31.70
CA ASN A 77 -3.38 12.80 -33.07
C ASN A 77 -3.16 11.84 -34.28
N SER A 78 -3.97 12.10 -35.30
CA SER A 78 -3.79 11.79 -36.73
C SER A 78 -3.92 10.36 -37.30
N ALA A 79 -3.57 9.26 -36.61
CA ALA A 79 -3.34 7.98 -37.33
C ALA A 79 -3.89 6.67 -36.72
N LYS A 80 -4.99 6.70 -35.93
CA LYS A 80 -5.70 5.53 -35.33
C LYS A 80 -4.80 4.28 -35.07
N PRO A 81 -3.71 4.38 -34.28
CA PRO A 81 -2.69 3.33 -34.29
C PRO A 81 -3.16 2.04 -33.62
N ALA A 82 -2.68 0.89 -34.11
CA ALA A 82 -2.92 -0.39 -33.46
C ALA A 82 -2.47 -0.35 -31.99
N GLY A 83 -3.26 -0.96 -31.10
CA GLY A 83 -2.99 -0.97 -29.65
C GLY A 83 -3.32 0.33 -28.91
N THR A 84 -3.99 1.31 -29.52
CA THR A 84 -4.41 2.55 -28.83
C THR A 84 -5.80 2.49 -28.17
N ASN A 85 -6.44 1.31 -28.09
CA ASN A 85 -7.82 1.13 -27.60
C ASN A 85 -8.86 2.00 -28.35
N TRP A 86 -8.51 2.52 -29.54
CA TRP A 86 -9.41 3.32 -30.38
C TRP A 86 -10.64 2.53 -30.83
N GLU A 87 -10.49 1.21 -31.00
CA GLU A 87 -11.57 0.32 -31.42
C GLU A 87 -12.37 -0.24 -30.24
N SER A 88 -12.15 0.28 -29.01
CA SER A 88 -12.72 -0.23 -27.76
C SER A 88 -12.46 -1.73 -27.60
N ASP A 89 -11.22 -2.15 -27.89
CA ASP A 89 -10.70 -3.52 -27.92
C ASP A 89 -9.86 -3.87 -26.68
N GLY A 90 -9.62 -2.90 -25.80
CA GLY A 90 -8.90 -3.07 -24.54
C GLY A 90 -9.69 -3.83 -23.46
N ALA A 91 -11.03 -3.81 -23.51
CA ALA A 91 -11.90 -4.52 -22.57
C ALA A 91 -12.11 -5.95 -23.09
N LYS A 92 -11.41 -6.91 -22.48
CA LYS A 92 -11.32 -8.31 -22.94
C LYS A 92 -11.91 -9.31 -21.95
N GLY A 93 -11.87 -9.02 -20.65
CA GLY A 93 -12.59 -9.80 -19.64
C GLY A 93 -14.10 -9.56 -19.71
N ALA A 94 -14.89 -10.55 -19.30
CA ALA A 94 -16.35 -10.42 -19.23
C ALA A 94 -16.76 -9.27 -18.30
N ALA A 95 -17.67 -8.40 -18.76
CA ALA A 95 -18.10 -7.20 -18.04
C ALA A 95 -16.95 -6.27 -17.54
N SER A 96 -15.82 -6.24 -18.25
CA SER A 96 -14.68 -5.37 -17.94
C SER A 96 -14.81 -3.95 -18.52
N ILE A 97 -14.01 -3.01 -18.00
CA ILE A 97 -13.92 -1.61 -18.44
C ILE A 97 -12.48 -1.29 -18.80
N ALA A 98 -12.21 -0.81 -20.02
CA ALA A 98 -10.89 -0.33 -20.45
C ALA A 98 -10.97 1.08 -21.04
N VAL A 99 -10.39 2.05 -20.35
CA VAL A 99 -10.49 3.49 -20.65
C VAL A 99 -9.09 4.11 -20.80
N GLY A 100 -8.85 4.75 -21.94
CA GLY A 100 -7.58 5.41 -22.24
C GLY A 100 -6.74 4.65 -23.28
N PRO A 101 -5.69 5.29 -23.84
CA PRO A 101 -4.89 4.70 -24.89
C PRO A 101 -4.05 3.54 -24.36
N SER A 102 -4.09 2.40 -25.06
CA SER A 102 -3.43 1.16 -24.64
C SER A 102 -3.85 0.63 -23.26
N ALA A 103 -5.00 1.06 -22.74
CA ALA A 103 -5.60 0.45 -21.55
C ALA A 103 -6.06 -0.98 -21.89
N GLY A 104 -5.79 -1.94 -21.00
CA GLY A 104 -6.12 -3.35 -21.20
C GLY A 104 -6.71 -3.98 -19.94
N ALA A 105 -7.99 -4.33 -20.00
CA ALA A 105 -8.71 -5.02 -18.94
C ALA A 105 -9.00 -6.47 -19.35
N GLN A 106 -8.12 -7.38 -18.93
CA GLN A 106 -8.15 -8.79 -19.32
C GLN A 106 -8.93 -9.68 -18.32
N GLY A 107 -8.94 -9.33 -17.04
CA GLY A 107 -9.70 -10.06 -16.03
C GLY A 107 -11.20 -9.76 -16.08
N ASP A 108 -12.04 -10.75 -15.79
CA ASP A 108 -13.49 -10.53 -15.71
C ASP A 108 -13.84 -9.54 -14.58
N PHE A 109 -14.86 -8.72 -14.80
CA PHE A 109 -15.33 -7.67 -13.88
C PHE A 109 -14.24 -6.65 -13.48
N SER A 110 -13.15 -6.54 -14.24
CA SER A 110 -12.01 -5.67 -13.94
C SER A 110 -12.10 -4.31 -14.63
N ALA A 111 -11.44 -3.28 -14.07
CA ALA A 111 -11.45 -1.92 -14.60
C ALA A 111 -10.03 -1.33 -14.76
N ALA A 112 -9.60 -1.07 -16.00
CA ALA A 112 -8.34 -0.42 -16.33
C ALA A 112 -8.62 1.00 -16.89
N VAL A 113 -8.20 2.03 -16.16
CA VAL A 113 -8.53 3.44 -16.43
C VAL A 113 -7.27 4.29 -16.41
N GLY A 114 -6.72 4.56 -17.59
CA GLY A 114 -5.55 5.41 -17.81
C GLY A 114 -4.71 4.97 -19.02
N PRO A 115 -3.89 5.87 -19.59
CA PRO A 115 -2.86 5.50 -20.57
C PRO A 115 -2.01 4.32 -20.06
N TRP A 116 -1.97 3.21 -20.80
CA TRP A 116 -1.28 1.97 -20.43
C TRP A 116 -1.70 1.37 -19.07
N ALA A 117 -2.89 1.67 -18.56
CA ALA A 117 -3.44 0.98 -17.39
C ALA A 117 -3.76 -0.48 -17.73
N LYS A 118 -3.42 -1.42 -16.83
CA LYS A 118 -3.60 -2.85 -17.05
C LYS A 118 -4.29 -3.53 -15.87
N THR A 119 -5.32 -4.32 -16.13
CA THR A 119 -5.85 -5.32 -15.20
C THR A 119 -5.75 -6.72 -15.80
N ASP A 120 -5.11 -7.65 -15.11
CA ASP A 120 -5.12 -9.08 -15.47
C ASP A 120 -6.00 -9.90 -14.53
N GLY A 121 -6.08 -9.51 -13.26
CA GLY A 121 -6.85 -10.23 -12.25
C GLY A 121 -8.35 -10.01 -12.37
N LYS A 122 -9.12 -11.03 -12.03
CA LYS A 122 -10.58 -10.94 -11.91
C LYS A 122 -10.96 -10.01 -10.75
N TYR A 123 -11.98 -9.17 -10.95
CA TYR A 123 -12.35 -8.04 -10.07
C TYR A 123 -11.23 -7.01 -9.81
N ALA A 124 -10.11 -7.04 -10.54
CA ALA A 124 -9.00 -6.12 -10.32
C ALA A 124 -9.29 -4.70 -10.85
N ASN A 125 -8.62 -3.69 -10.30
CA ASN A 125 -8.83 -2.29 -10.64
C ASN A 125 -7.49 -1.56 -10.81
N ALA A 126 -7.30 -0.81 -11.89
CA ALA A 126 -6.08 -0.05 -12.17
C ALA A 126 -6.42 1.37 -12.62
N PHE A 127 -6.17 2.37 -11.77
CA PHE A 127 -6.55 3.77 -11.99
C PHE A 127 -5.31 4.68 -12.08
N GLY A 128 -4.85 4.98 -13.29
CA GLY A 128 -3.74 5.91 -13.56
C GLY A 128 -2.82 5.48 -14.70
N VAL A 129 -1.92 6.40 -15.10
CA VAL A 129 -0.92 6.14 -16.16
C VAL A 129 -0.01 4.97 -15.76
N MET A 130 0.12 3.98 -16.64
CA MET A 130 0.98 2.80 -16.46
C MET A 130 0.72 2.05 -15.13
N THR A 131 -0.53 2.03 -14.67
CA THR A 131 -0.95 1.23 -13.51
C THR A 131 -1.13 -0.24 -13.88
N ASN A 132 -0.88 -1.14 -12.93
CA ASN A 132 -0.91 -2.59 -13.19
C ASN A 132 -1.47 -3.36 -11.99
N ALA A 133 -2.70 -3.89 -12.11
CA ALA A 133 -3.33 -4.73 -11.09
C ALA A 133 -3.58 -6.15 -11.60
N THR A 134 -2.85 -7.15 -11.10
CA THR A 134 -2.79 -8.50 -11.72
C THR A 134 -3.26 -9.65 -10.85
N GLY A 135 -3.34 -9.49 -9.52
CA GLY A 135 -3.94 -10.49 -8.63
C GLY A 135 -5.47 -10.39 -8.60
N GLU A 136 -6.16 -11.44 -8.16
CA GLU A 136 -7.61 -11.38 -7.96
C GLU A 136 -7.97 -10.32 -6.92
N TYR A 137 -9.01 -9.51 -7.17
CA TYR A 137 -9.41 -8.35 -6.34
C TYR A 137 -8.32 -7.25 -6.16
N ALA A 138 -7.16 -7.34 -6.84
CA ALA A 138 -6.07 -6.38 -6.69
C ALA A 138 -6.46 -4.97 -7.16
N THR A 139 -6.09 -3.94 -6.41
CA THR A 139 -6.43 -2.54 -6.74
C THR A 139 -5.18 -1.65 -6.74
N ALA A 140 -4.85 -1.06 -7.90
CA ALA A 140 -3.74 -0.13 -8.09
C ALA A 140 -4.25 1.28 -8.42
N VAL A 141 -3.76 2.31 -7.73
CA VAL A 141 -4.21 3.71 -7.89
C VAL A 141 -3.01 4.67 -7.90
N GLY A 142 -2.95 5.54 -8.90
CA GLY A 142 -1.90 6.54 -9.08
C GLY A 142 -0.79 6.08 -10.05
N PRO A 143 -0.06 6.99 -10.71
CA PRO A 143 0.84 6.62 -11.80
C PRO A 143 1.91 5.60 -11.39
N TYR A 144 2.13 4.59 -12.22
CA TYR A 144 3.07 3.48 -11.99
C TYR A 144 2.75 2.58 -10.77
N ALA A 145 1.56 2.68 -10.16
CA ALA A 145 1.17 1.80 -9.05
C ALA A 145 0.99 0.34 -9.52
N LYS A 146 1.42 -0.61 -8.67
CA LYS A 146 1.52 -2.03 -9.00
C LYS A 146 0.95 -2.94 -7.89
N ALA A 147 -0.24 -3.49 -8.11
CA ALA A 147 -0.91 -4.42 -7.20
C ALA A 147 -0.90 -5.84 -7.82
N VAL A 148 -0.04 -6.74 -7.34
CA VAL A 148 0.27 -8.02 -8.03
C VAL A 148 -0.25 -9.25 -7.30
N GLY A 149 -0.22 -9.25 -5.96
CA GLY A 149 -0.79 -10.35 -5.17
C GLY A 149 -2.32 -10.27 -5.14
N ASP A 150 -2.97 -11.38 -4.84
CA ASP A 150 -4.43 -11.41 -4.65
C ASP A 150 -4.83 -10.59 -3.41
N TYR A 151 -6.00 -9.96 -3.46
CA TYR A 151 -6.55 -9.10 -2.40
C TYR A 151 -5.65 -7.91 -2.02
N THR A 152 -4.80 -7.43 -2.94
CA THR A 152 -3.87 -6.33 -2.68
C THR A 152 -4.45 -4.94 -2.95
N LEU A 153 -3.89 -3.93 -2.30
CA LEU A 153 -4.15 -2.51 -2.58
C LEU A 153 -2.81 -1.76 -2.67
N ALA A 154 -2.57 -1.04 -3.76
CA ALA A 154 -1.39 -0.21 -3.99
C ALA A 154 -1.80 1.21 -4.43
N ALA A 155 -1.81 2.17 -3.50
CA ALA A 155 -2.33 3.51 -3.71
C ALA A 155 -1.24 4.58 -3.52
N GLY A 156 -0.73 5.12 -4.63
CA GLY A 156 0.29 6.16 -4.66
C GLY A 156 1.19 6.06 -5.89
N LYS A 157 1.89 7.15 -6.26
CA LYS A 157 2.84 7.12 -7.39
C LYS A 157 3.92 6.06 -7.13
N GLY A 158 3.97 5.01 -7.95
CA GLY A 158 4.90 3.90 -7.78
C GLY A 158 4.67 3.03 -6.54
N ALA A 159 3.49 3.11 -5.90
CA ALA A 159 3.13 2.20 -4.80
C ALA A 159 3.11 0.75 -5.29
N LYS A 160 3.53 -0.20 -4.46
CA LYS A 160 3.77 -1.59 -4.84
C LYS A 160 3.29 -2.56 -3.76
N SER A 161 2.34 -3.42 -4.11
CA SER A 161 1.83 -4.49 -3.25
C SER A 161 1.95 -5.81 -4.00
N THR A 162 2.91 -6.67 -3.64
CA THR A 162 3.26 -7.84 -4.46
C THR A 162 2.94 -9.21 -3.87
N ALA A 163 2.63 -9.27 -2.58
CA ALA A 163 2.29 -10.49 -1.86
C ALA A 163 0.80 -10.51 -1.48
N LYS A 164 0.25 -11.65 -1.07
CA LYS A 164 -1.20 -11.82 -0.88
C LYS A 164 -1.71 -10.97 0.27
N GLY A 165 -2.82 -10.25 0.07
CA GLY A 165 -3.43 -9.37 1.08
C GLY A 165 -2.59 -8.13 1.44
N ALA A 166 -1.53 -7.83 0.70
CA ALA A 166 -0.63 -6.72 1.01
C ALA A 166 -1.21 -5.34 0.63
N ALA A 167 -1.01 -4.34 1.51
CA ALA A 167 -1.55 -3.00 1.36
C ALA A 167 -0.45 -1.92 1.42
N ALA A 168 -0.26 -1.15 0.34
CA ALA A 168 0.71 -0.07 0.24
C ALA A 168 0.02 1.26 -0.05
N PHE A 169 0.21 2.26 0.80
CA PHE A 169 -0.35 3.61 0.69
C PHE A 169 0.77 4.65 0.78
N GLY A 170 1.00 5.41 -0.29
CA GLY A 170 2.02 6.44 -0.36
C GLY A 170 2.89 6.36 -1.62
N ALA A 171 3.59 7.45 -1.94
CA ALA A 171 4.52 7.44 -3.07
C ALA A 171 5.69 6.48 -2.78
N SER A 172 5.96 5.56 -3.71
CA SER A 172 6.95 4.48 -3.57
C SER A 172 6.78 3.58 -2.33
N ALA A 173 5.59 3.52 -1.71
CA ALA A 173 5.30 2.57 -0.63
C ALA A 173 5.39 1.12 -1.14
N GLN A 174 5.95 0.21 -0.34
CA GLN A 174 6.19 -1.19 -0.68
C GLN A 174 5.65 -2.12 0.40
N ALA A 175 4.61 -2.90 0.07
CA ALA A 175 4.09 -3.99 0.89
C ALA A 175 4.35 -5.31 0.15
N VAL A 176 5.42 -6.01 0.54
CA VAL A 176 5.99 -7.11 -0.26
C VAL A 176 6.06 -8.46 0.47
N GLY A 177 5.68 -8.51 1.74
CA GLY A 177 5.37 -9.76 2.46
C GLY A 177 3.85 -10.04 2.51
N ASP A 178 3.45 -11.30 2.67
CA ASP A 178 2.01 -11.64 2.76
C ASP A 178 1.36 -10.92 3.97
N GLN A 179 0.16 -10.39 3.76
CA GLN A 179 -0.61 -9.58 4.72
C GLN A 179 0.11 -8.31 5.23
N SER A 180 1.23 -7.92 4.62
CA SER A 180 2.00 -6.74 5.03
C SER A 180 1.29 -5.42 4.70
N SER A 181 1.54 -4.40 5.52
CA SER A 181 0.94 -3.08 5.38
C SER A 181 1.98 -1.96 5.46
N ALA A 182 2.12 -1.19 4.39
CA ALA A 182 3.07 -0.08 4.28
C ALA A 182 2.34 1.26 4.08
N PHE A 183 2.42 2.15 5.07
CA PHE A 183 1.75 3.46 5.08
C PHE A 183 2.77 4.60 5.15
N GLY A 184 3.01 5.30 4.06
CA GLY A 184 3.88 6.48 4.00
C GLY A 184 4.77 6.52 2.75
N VAL A 185 5.44 7.65 2.53
CA VAL A 185 6.37 7.79 1.41
C VAL A 185 7.58 6.87 1.64
N ALA A 186 7.86 5.99 0.68
CA ALA A 186 8.91 4.98 0.75
C ALA A 186 8.86 4.06 1.99
N ALA A 187 7.69 3.89 2.63
CA ALA A 187 7.48 2.86 3.65
C ALA A 187 7.69 1.47 3.04
N ASN A 188 8.37 0.56 3.75
CA ASN A 188 8.71 -0.78 3.29
C ASN A 188 8.35 -1.83 4.34
N ALA A 189 7.25 -2.54 4.12
CA ALA A 189 6.87 -3.72 4.90
C ALA A 189 7.19 -4.97 4.07
N SER A 190 8.30 -5.64 4.39
CA SER A 190 8.79 -6.81 3.65
C SER A 190 8.57 -8.15 4.34
N GLY A 191 8.32 -8.14 5.65
CA GLY A 191 7.96 -9.34 6.39
C GLY A 191 6.50 -9.75 6.20
N ARG A 192 6.23 -11.05 6.43
CA ARG A 192 4.85 -11.58 6.58
C ARG A 192 4.18 -10.92 7.80
N ASP A 193 2.94 -10.47 7.66
CA ASP A 193 2.17 -9.73 8.68
C ASP A 193 2.85 -8.43 9.16
N ALA A 194 3.85 -7.91 8.44
CA ALA A 194 4.63 -6.76 8.89
C ALA A 194 3.92 -5.41 8.64
N ILE A 195 4.07 -4.46 9.56
CA ILE A 195 3.46 -3.13 9.47
C ILE A 195 4.55 -2.05 9.48
N ALA A 196 4.66 -1.25 8.41
CA ALA A 196 5.59 -0.12 8.33
C ALA A 196 4.81 1.19 8.13
N ALA A 197 4.75 2.05 9.14
CA ALA A 197 3.93 3.26 9.15
C ALA A 197 4.77 4.53 9.40
N GLY A 198 5.11 5.24 8.33
CA GLY A 198 5.87 6.48 8.34
C GLY A 198 6.66 6.72 7.05
N SER A 199 7.43 7.80 7.00
CA SER A 199 8.30 8.11 5.85
C SER A 199 9.62 7.33 5.95
N ASN A 200 9.97 6.56 4.92
CA ASN A 200 11.16 5.68 4.87
C ASN A 200 11.22 4.63 5.99
N THR A 201 10.07 4.26 6.57
CA THR A 201 9.94 3.29 7.66
C THR A 201 10.11 1.85 7.15
N VAL A 202 10.82 0.99 7.90
CA VAL A 202 11.10 -0.39 7.50
C VAL A 202 10.58 -1.39 8.53
N ALA A 203 9.73 -2.32 8.09
CA ALA A 203 9.33 -3.51 8.84
C ALA A 203 9.82 -4.76 8.07
N GLY A 204 11.01 -5.21 8.45
CA GLY A 204 11.84 -6.13 7.67
C GLY A 204 11.42 -7.60 7.75
N ALA A 205 11.06 -8.06 8.96
CA ALA A 205 10.88 -9.47 9.30
C ALA A 205 9.42 -9.82 9.68
N ALA A 206 9.14 -11.12 9.86
CA ALA A 206 7.78 -11.60 10.15
C ALA A 206 7.22 -10.98 11.43
N ASN A 207 5.94 -10.59 11.40
CA ASN A 207 5.20 -9.89 12.46
C ASN A 207 5.86 -8.58 12.96
N ALA A 208 6.88 -8.05 12.26
CA ALA A 208 7.59 -6.85 12.69
C ALA A 208 6.74 -5.59 12.48
N SER A 209 6.77 -4.66 13.44
CA SER A 209 5.94 -3.46 13.43
C SER A 209 6.77 -2.19 13.67
N ALA A 210 6.85 -1.31 12.68
CA ALA A 210 7.62 -0.07 12.72
C ALA A 210 6.71 1.14 12.53
N PHE A 211 6.75 2.10 13.46
CA PHE A 211 5.94 3.31 13.48
C PHE A 211 6.81 4.55 13.69
N GLY A 212 6.75 5.51 12.77
CA GLY A 212 7.57 6.73 12.79
C GLY A 212 8.57 6.80 11.64
N ALA A 213 8.98 8.02 11.28
CA ALA A 213 9.86 8.25 10.14
C ALA A 213 11.24 7.60 10.35
N ALA A 214 11.69 6.82 9.35
CA ALA A 214 12.91 6.02 9.40
C ALA A 214 13.03 5.07 10.63
N ALA A 215 11.91 4.68 11.24
CA ALA A 215 11.89 3.58 12.22
C ALA A 215 12.14 2.24 11.52
N ASN A 216 12.89 1.35 12.17
CA ASN A 216 13.31 0.06 11.64
C ASN A 216 12.97 -1.05 12.65
N ALA A 217 12.04 -1.94 12.28
CA ALA A 217 11.80 -3.19 13.01
C ALA A 217 12.29 -4.34 12.11
N THR A 218 13.45 -4.92 12.43
CA THR A 218 14.14 -5.90 11.58
C THR A 218 14.31 -7.27 12.23
N GLY A 219 14.11 -7.39 13.55
CA GLY A 219 13.95 -8.69 14.21
C GLY A 219 12.55 -9.28 14.00
N GLU A 220 12.42 -10.62 14.05
CA GLU A 220 11.09 -11.26 14.03
C GLU A 220 10.27 -10.84 15.25
N SER A 221 9.02 -10.45 15.02
CA SER A 221 8.09 -9.89 16.01
C SER A 221 8.66 -8.69 16.79
N ALA A 222 9.65 -7.98 16.23
CA ALA A 222 10.19 -6.76 16.82
C ALA A 222 9.26 -5.57 16.61
N THR A 223 9.27 -4.61 17.54
CA THR A 223 8.44 -3.40 17.49
C THR A 223 9.27 -2.14 17.67
N ALA A 224 9.25 -1.23 16.68
CA ALA A 224 9.93 0.07 16.71
C ALA A 224 8.89 1.21 16.68
N VAL A 225 8.95 2.14 17.63
CA VAL A 225 7.99 3.25 17.77
C VAL A 225 8.74 4.56 18.06
N GLY A 226 8.81 5.45 17.09
CA GLY A 226 9.55 6.72 17.18
C GLY A 226 10.40 6.95 15.94
N ALA A 227 10.74 8.20 15.65
CA ALA A 227 11.62 8.46 14.50
C ALA A 227 13.02 7.89 14.76
N PHE A 228 13.61 7.25 13.75
CA PHE A 228 14.89 6.55 13.85
C PHE A 228 14.98 5.45 14.94
N ALA A 229 13.86 4.95 15.47
CA ALA A 229 13.86 3.81 16.39
C ALA A 229 14.35 2.52 15.69
N ASP A 230 15.13 1.69 16.38
CA ASP A 230 15.76 0.48 15.86
C ASP A 230 15.45 -0.73 16.78
N ALA A 231 14.57 -1.61 16.33
CA ALA A 231 14.22 -2.87 16.98
C ALA A 231 14.73 -4.05 16.12
N SER A 232 16.00 -4.38 16.30
CA SER A 232 16.73 -5.36 15.48
C SER A 232 16.81 -6.76 16.11
N GLY A 233 16.56 -6.89 17.42
CA GLY A 233 16.51 -8.19 18.09
C GLY A 233 15.18 -8.93 17.93
N GLU A 234 15.20 -10.26 17.98
CA GLU A 234 13.99 -11.11 17.97
C GLU A 234 13.09 -10.78 19.17
N ARG A 235 11.81 -10.44 18.94
CA ARG A 235 10.85 -9.95 19.96
C ARG A 235 11.34 -8.74 20.77
N SER A 236 12.18 -7.89 20.19
CA SER A 236 12.64 -6.65 20.82
C SER A 236 11.61 -5.51 20.72
N LEU A 237 11.70 -4.54 21.63
CA LEU A 237 10.87 -3.33 21.63
C LEU A 237 11.75 -2.08 21.76
N ALA A 238 11.70 -1.17 20.78
CA ALA A 238 12.35 0.13 20.83
C ALA A 238 11.31 1.25 20.72
N ALA A 239 11.05 1.97 21.81
CA ALA A 239 10.03 3.03 21.87
C ALA A 239 10.64 4.38 22.31
N GLY A 240 10.85 5.28 21.36
CA GLY A 240 11.46 6.60 21.53
C GLY A 240 12.21 7.03 20.27
N ASP A 241 12.42 8.34 20.08
CA ASP A 241 13.28 8.81 18.99
C ASP A 241 14.72 8.32 19.22
N LYS A 242 15.28 7.60 18.24
CA LYS A 242 16.57 6.90 18.31
C LYS A 242 16.68 5.87 19.45
N ALA A 243 15.57 5.35 19.98
CA ALA A 243 15.60 4.18 20.86
C ALA A 243 16.15 2.96 20.10
N LYS A 244 17.00 2.14 20.74
CA LYS A 244 17.65 0.98 20.11
C LYS A 244 17.54 -0.27 20.98
N ALA A 245 16.90 -1.31 20.47
CA ALA A 245 16.81 -2.63 21.09
C ALA A 245 17.34 -3.69 20.11
N SER A 246 18.66 -3.92 20.12
CA SER A 246 19.35 -4.74 19.11
C SER A 246 19.59 -6.19 19.51
N ALA A 247 19.25 -6.58 20.74
CA ALA A 247 19.37 -7.96 21.23
C ALA A 247 18.01 -8.62 21.43
N ASN A 248 18.00 -9.96 21.42
CA ASN A 248 16.76 -10.73 21.49
C ASN A 248 16.03 -10.48 22.83
N ARG A 249 14.73 -10.19 22.74
CA ARG A 249 13.83 -9.82 23.84
C ARG A 249 14.25 -8.56 24.63
N ALA A 250 15.20 -7.78 24.10
CA ALA A 250 15.61 -6.52 24.70
C ALA A 250 14.55 -5.42 24.53
N THR A 251 14.45 -4.51 25.50
CA THR A 251 13.44 -3.45 25.53
C THR A 251 14.08 -2.09 25.84
N ALA A 252 14.00 -1.14 24.91
CA ALA A 252 14.52 0.22 25.04
C ALA A 252 13.37 1.25 25.00
N LEU A 253 13.21 2.04 26.07
CA LEU A 253 12.11 2.98 26.29
C LEU A 253 12.64 4.38 26.59
N GLY A 254 12.63 5.28 25.61
CA GLY A 254 13.07 6.67 25.77
C GLY A 254 13.94 7.18 24.62
N TYR A 255 14.16 8.49 24.59
CA TYR A 255 15.06 9.12 23.62
C TYR A 255 16.49 8.59 23.81
N MET A 256 17.09 8.04 22.74
CA MET A 256 18.42 7.41 22.77
C MET A 256 18.60 6.28 23.81
N ALA A 257 17.53 5.66 24.31
CA ALA A 257 17.63 4.47 25.17
C ALA A 257 18.22 3.28 24.40
N LYS A 258 19.07 2.46 25.03
CA LYS A 258 19.80 1.35 24.41
C LYS A 258 19.68 0.06 25.23
N ALA A 259 19.02 -0.95 24.68
CA ALA A 259 18.97 -2.29 25.22
C ALA A 259 19.73 -3.23 24.27
N GLU A 260 21.00 -3.49 24.60
CA GLU A 260 21.97 -4.16 23.73
C GLU A 260 22.35 -5.56 24.22
N GLY A 261 21.98 -5.92 25.46
CA GLY A 261 22.09 -7.28 25.99
C GLY A 261 20.80 -8.11 25.83
N VAL A 262 20.91 -9.43 25.78
CA VAL A 262 19.74 -10.34 25.65
C VAL A 262 18.86 -10.21 26.89
N TYR A 263 17.53 -10.21 26.73
CA TYR A 263 16.54 -9.93 27.80
C TYR A 263 16.64 -8.55 28.50
N SER A 264 17.57 -7.67 28.11
CA SER A 264 17.83 -6.41 28.83
C SER A 264 16.71 -5.38 28.73
N LEU A 265 16.62 -4.49 29.72
CA LEU A 265 15.70 -3.34 29.76
C LEU A 265 16.47 -2.05 29.97
N ALA A 266 16.32 -1.09 29.07
CA ALA A 266 16.80 0.28 29.23
C ALA A 266 15.62 1.26 29.16
N ALA A 267 15.34 1.98 30.24
CA ALA A 267 14.20 2.89 30.35
C ALA A 267 14.62 4.27 30.88
N GLY A 268 14.54 5.29 30.03
CA GLY A 268 14.96 6.66 30.31
C GLY A 268 15.75 7.28 29.15
N TYR A 269 15.83 8.61 29.11
CA TYR A 269 16.73 9.33 28.21
C TYR A 269 18.15 8.79 28.36
N GLY A 270 18.81 8.39 27.26
CA GLY A 270 20.21 7.94 27.27
C GLY A 270 20.53 6.68 28.07
N SER A 271 19.51 6.01 28.65
CA SER A 271 19.68 4.77 29.44
C SER A 271 20.32 3.65 28.60
N SER A 272 21.15 2.82 29.23
CA SER A 272 21.98 1.83 28.55
C SER A 272 22.03 0.52 29.34
N ALA A 273 21.49 -0.57 28.79
CA ALA A 273 21.58 -1.91 29.36
C ALA A 273 22.30 -2.82 28.35
N THR A 274 23.59 -3.11 28.59
CA THR A 274 24.46 -3.80 27.62
C THR A 274 24.75 -5.24 28.01
N GLY A 275 24.67 -5.60 29.30
CA GLY A 275 24.79 -6.98 29.77
C GLY A 275 23.53 -7.83 29.54
N GLU A 276 23.69 -9.15 29.50
CA GLU A 276 22.55 -10.09 29.46
C GLU A 276 21.71 -9.96 30.75
N ALA A 277 20.39 -9.93 30.60
CA ALA A 277 19.43 -9.67 31.68
C ALA A 277 19.68 -8.37 32.48
N ALA A 278 20.39 -7.39 31.92
CA ALA A 278 20.66 -6.12 32.58
C ALA A 278 19.45 -5.17 32.59
N TYR A 279 19.28 -4.40 33.68
CA TYR A 279 18.16 -3.48 33.90
C TYR A 279 18.67 -2.05 34.22
N ALA A 280 18.58 -1.14 33.26
CA ALA A 280 18.89 0.29 33.43
C ALA A 280 17.58 1.12 33.45
N PHE A 281 17.31 1.82 34.55
CA PHE A 281 16.12 2.66 34.72
C PHE A 281 16.48 4.05 35.26
N GLY A 282 16.35 5.08 34.42
CA GLY A 282 16.67 6.46 34.74
C GLY A 282 17.45 7.17 33.64
N VAL A 283 17.50 8.50 33.70
CA VAL A 283 18.25 9.35 32.77
C VAL A 283 19.74 9.01 32.85
N ASP A 284 20.35 8.64 31.72
CA ASP A 284 21.77 8.25 31.57
C ASP A 284 22.23 7.11 32.52
N SER A 285 21.29 6.25 32.96
CA SER A 285 21.58 5.04 33.75
C SER A 285 22.28 3.96 32.92
N LYS A 286 23.19 3.18 33.53
CA LYS A 286 23.99 2.14 32.85
C LYS A 286 24.02 0.83 33.63
N ALA A 287 23.59 -0.26 33.01
CA ALA A 287 23.76 -1.62 33.51
C ALA A 287 24.57 -2.43 32.48
N ASP A 288 25.88 -2.54 32.72
CA ASP A 288 26.84 -3.06 31.76
C ASP A 288 27.33 -4.49 32.06
N GLY A 289 27.08 -5.00 33.27
CA GLY A 289 27.29 -6.41 33.63
C GLY A 289 26.06 -7.29 33.37
N GLY A 290 26.27 -8.61 33.31
CA GLY A 290 25.18 -9.59 33.29
C GLY A 290 24.36 -9.56 34.60
N ASP A 291 23.05 -9.71 34.53
CA ASP A 291 22.11 -9.57 35.66
C ASP A 291 22.21 -8.22 36.43
N ALA A 292 22.90 -7.21 35.88
CA ALA A 292 23.17 -5.96 36.58
C ALA A 292 21.93 -5.03 36.63
N ILE A 293 21.79 -4.29 37.73
CA ILE A 293 20.62 -3.42 38.00
C ILE A 293 21.11 -2.00 38.31
N ALA A 294 20.77 -1.04 37.47
CA ALA A 294 21.05 0.38 37.66
C ALA A 294 19.76 1.21 37.66
N ILE A 295 19.34 1.71 38.83
CA ILE A 295 18.08 2.44 39.02
C ILE A 295 18.36 3.81 39.62
N GLY A 296 18.24 4.86 38.82
CA GLY A 296 18.49 6.25 39.20
C GLY A 296 19.22 7.03 38.11
N SER A 297 19.13 8.37 38.17
CA SER A 297 19.83 9.24 37.19
C SER A 297 21.34 9.06 37.29
N ALA A 298 22.00 8.74 36.17
CA ALA A 298 23.43 8.42 36.09
C ALA A 298 23.89 7.36 37.13
N SER A 299 23.02 6.38 37.44
CA SER A 299 23.44 5.17 38.16
C SER A 299 24.24 4.24 37.25
N GLU A 300 25.27 3.57 37.78
CA GLU A 300 26.12 2.66 37.02
C GLU A 300 26.34 1.34 37.76
N ALA A 301 26.00 0.21 37.12
CA ALA A 301 26.34 -1.13 37.56
C ALA A 301 27.24 -1.79 36.51
N GLN A 302 28.55 -1.83 36.80
CA GLN A 302 29.61 -2.06 35.80
C GLN A 302 30.10 -3.52 35.71
N LYS A 303 29.52 -4.42 36.52
CA LYS A 303 29.93 -5.83 36.68
C LYS A 303 28.72 -6.72 36.94
N ASP A 304 28.94 -8.01 36.72
CA ASP A 304 27.89 -9.03 36.76
C ASP A 304 27.30 -9.13 38.18
N GLY A 305 25.96 -9.22 38.26
CA GLY A 305 25.19 -9.15 39.50
C GLY A 305 25.30 -7.82 40.26
N GLY A 306 25.93 -6.78 39.70
CA GLY A 306 26.10 -5.47 40.34
C GLY A 306 24.78 -4.71 40.45
N ILE A 307 24.54 -4.06 41.60
CA ILE A 307 23.29 -3.35 41.89
C ILE A 307 23.61 -1.91 42.33
N ALA A 308 23.18 -0.93 41.54
CA ALA A 308 23.32 0.50 41.82
C ALA A 308 21.94 1.18 41.86
N ILE A 309 21.43 1.46 43.07
CA ILE A 309 20.08 2.03 43.27
C ILE A 309 20.20 3.39 43.97
N GLY A 310 20.10 4.46 43.19
CA GLY A 310 20.22 5.84 43.62
C GLY A 310 20.72 6.75 42.49
N SER A 311 20.45 8.05 42.58
CA SER A 311 21.08 9.02 41.67
C SER A 311 22.59 8.99 41.86
N THR A 312 23.37 8.88 40.78
CA THR A 312 24.84 8.73 40.80
C THR A 312 25.36 7.63 41.75
N ALA A 313 24.60 6.56 41.95
CA ALA A 313 25.07 5.35 42.63
C ALA A 313 25.96 4.53 41.69
N ILE A 314 27.08 3.97 42.18
CA ILE A 314 28.03 3.24 41.34
C ILE A 314 28.43 1.91 42.00
N ALA A 315 28.14 0.78 41.36
CA ALA A 315 28.68 -0.52 41.70
C ALA A 315 29.74 -0.92 40.66
N THR A 316 31.02 -0.94 41.05
CA THR A 316 32.16 -1.25 40.16
C THR A 316 32.61 -2.72 40.26
N GLN A 317 31.99 -3.49 41.15
CA GLN A 317 32.40 -4.84 41.55
C GLN A 317 31.32 -5.88 41.30
N GLU A 318 31.75 -7.12 41.03
CA GLU A 318 30.87 -8.28 40.85
C GLU A 318 30.05 -8.54 42.12
N PHE A 319 28.73 -8.68 41.99
CA PHE A 319 27.75 -8.74 43.08
C PHE A 319 27.77 -7.53 44.05
N GLY A 320 28.42 -6.42 43.69
CA GLY A 320 28.53 -5.21 44.53
C GLY A 320 27.20 -4.45 44.61
N VAL A 321 26.81 -4.00 45.82
CA VAL A 321 25.53 -3.30 46.06
C VAL A 321 25.74 -1.87 46.56
N ALA A 322 25.53 -0.90 45.67
CA ALA A 322 25.51 0.53 45.96
C ALA A 322 24.06 1.02 46.12
N LEU A 323 23.60 1.21 47.36
CA LEU A 323 22.26 1.69 47.69
C LEU A 323 22.31 3.10 48.29
N GLY A 324 21.56 4.03 47.72
CA GLY A 324 21.54 5.45 48.09
C GLY A 324 22.17 6.36 47.02
N ALA A 325 21.81 7.64 47.04
CA ALA A 325 22.34 8.61 46.07
C ALA A 325 23.82 8.93 46.36
N GLY A 326 24.68 8.84 45.34
CA GLY A 326 26.13 8.97 45.49
C GLY A 326 26.83 7.80 46.20
N SER A 327 26.12 6.71 46.52
CA SER A 327 26.73 5.52 47.14
C SER A 327 27.64 4.81 46.15
N ILE A 328 28.80 4.33 46.63
CA ILE A 328 29.78 3.61 45.83
C ILE A 328 30.03 2.23 46.47
N ALA A 329 30.02 1.18 45.66
CA ALA A 329 30.41 -0.17 46.02
C ALA A 329 31.63 -0.58 45.17
N ASP A 330 32.82 -0.31 45.71
CA ASP A 330 34.13 -0.45 45.04
C ASP A 330 35.05 -1.52 45.66
N ARG A 331 34.63 -2.18 46.75
CA ARG A 331 35.45 -3.15 47.49
C ARG A 331 35.21 -4.58 47.03
N ASP A 332 36.30 -5.32 46.83
CA ASP A 332 36.27 -6.74 46.46
C ASP A 332 35.56 -7.58 47.54
N ALA A 333 35.01 -8.73 47.12
CA ALA A 333 34.31 -9.65 48.01
C ALA A 333 35.20 -10.10 49.19
N GLY A 334 34.67 -10.01 50.41
CA GLY A 334 35.37 -10.37 51.65
C GLY A 334 36.27 -9.27 52.23
N VAL A 335 36.43 -8.12 51.56
CA VAL A 335 37.24 -7.01 52.06
C VAL A 335 36.40 -6.08 52.94
N SER A 336 36.60 -6.14 54.26
CA SER A 336 35.93 -5.26 55.24
C SER A 336 35.95 -3.79 54.82
N GLY A 337 34.81 -3.12 55.00
CA GLY A 337 34.65 -1.67 54.77
C GLY A 337 35.33 -0.80 55.81
N TYR A 338 34.92 0.47 55.93
CA TYR A 338 35.34 1.31 57.03
C TYR A 338 34.77 0.80 58.35
N LEU A 339 35.58 0.05 59.10
CA LEU A 339 35.36 -0.18 60.51
C LEU A 339 35.60 1.17 61.23
N ALA A 340 34.52 1.84 61.62
CA ALA A 340 34.59 2.85 62.66
C ALA A 340 35.14 2.15 63.90
N GLY A 341 36.40 2.43 64.23
CA GLY A 341 37.20 1.55 65.10
C GLY A 341 36.66 1.42 66.51
N ASP A 342 37.04 0.34 67.18
CA ASP A 342 36.85 0.20 68.62
C ASP A 342 37.49 1.40 69.33
N ALA A 343 36.64 2.28 69.88
CA ALA A 343 37.08 3.45 70.63
C ALA A 343 37.51 3.04 72.04
N THR A 344 38.76 2.59 72.15
CA THR A 344 39.45 2.23 73.40
C THR A 344 39.97 3.46 74.15
#